data_AF-A0AAV9CXG4-F1
#
_entry.id   AF-A0AAV9CXG4-F1
#
_cell.length_a   1.000
_cell.length_b   1.000
_cell.length_c   1.000
_cell.angle_alpha   90.00
_cell.angle_beta   90.00
_cell.angle_gamma   90.00
#
_symmetry.space_group_name_H-M   'P 1'
#
loop_
_entity.id
_entity.type
_entity.pdbx_description
1 polymer ?
#
loop_
_entity_poly.entity_id
_entity_poly.type
_entity_poly.pdbx_seq_one_letter_code
_entity_poly.pdbx_strand_id
1 'polypeptide(L)'
;MAERSAKRPKLLNRGEDDYKPGNIMEIELHNFMTYDQLTCKPGPRLNLVVGPNGSGKSSLVCAIALGLAGEPQLLGRASSVGAFVKRGEESGYIKIVLRGGTMNERIIIVRKIDIHNKSEWSLNGIATSKREVIEVIQGFNIQINNLTQFLPQDRVCEFAKLTPIQLLEETEKAVGDPELPVHHRGLIDKSCELKRLEITVKQNKETLAQLRSLNAEQEKDVQRVHQRKQLLAKAESMKKKLPWLRYDMKKMEYKKHKSRRLVQRRNWTKQLGF
;
A
#
# COMPACT_ATOMS: atom_id res chain seq x y z
N MET A 1 23.90 -40.65 15.27
CA MET A 1 22.46 -40.85 14.99
C MET A 1 21.77 -39.53 15.25
N ALA A 2 21.33 -38.83 14.19
CA ALA A 2 20.73 -37.50 14.32
C ALA A 2 19.38 -37.61 15.03
N GLU A 3 19.21 -36.83 16.11
CA GLU A 3 17.98 -36.75 16.89
C GLU A 3 16.81 -36.31 16.00
N ARG A 4 15.70 -37.04 16.14
CA ARG A 4 14.45 -36.76 15.41
C ARG A 4 13.93 -35.38 15.82
N SER A 5 13.86 -34.49 14.83
CA SER A 5 13.25 -33.16 14.90
C SER A 5 11.94 -33.17 15.71
N ALA A 6 11.83 -32.21 16.63
CA ALA A 6 10.69 -32.01 17.52
C ALA A 6 9.37 -32.02 16.75
N LYS A 7 8.40 -32.82 17.22
CA LYS A 7 7.04 -32.87 16.66
C LYS A 7 6.47 -31.46 16.61
N ARG A 8 6.04 -31.04 15.41
CA ARG A 8 5.32 -29.77 15.18
C ARG A 8 4.29 -29.53 16.29
N PRO A 9 4.20 -28.31 16.85
CA PRO A 9 3.17 -27.99 17.83
C PRO A 9 1.78 -28.31 17.24
N LYS A 10 0.90 -28.93 18.04
CA LYS A 10 -0.47 -29.26 17.65
C LYS A 10 -1.23 -27.96 17.36
N LEU A 11 -1.25 -27.54 16.10
CA LEU A 11 -2.01 -26.40 15.64
C LEU A 11 -3.51 -26.74 15.66
N LEU A 12 -4.21 -26.07 16.59
CA LEU A 12 -5.65 -25.94 16.78
C LEU A 12 -6.33 -27.11 17.53
N ASN A 13 -7.00 -26.78 18.63
CA ASN A 13 -7.83 -27.67 19.45
C ASN A 13 -8.86 -28.42 18.58
N ARG A 14 -8.57 -29.67 18.25
CA ARG A 14 -9.54 -30.55 17.60
C ARG A 14 -10.44 -31.16 18.67
N GLY A 15 -11.72 -31.37 18.34
CA GLY A 15 -12.63 -32.09 19.23
C GLY A 15 -12.27 -33.55 19.43
N GLU A 16 -12.97 -34.22 20.33
CA GLU A 16 -12.87 -35.68 20.50
C GLU A 16 -13.20 -36.43 19.21
N ASP A 17 -14.08 -35.85 18.38
CA ASP A 17 -14.43 -36.34 17.05
C ASP A 17 -13.47 -35.90 15.93
N ASP A 18 -12.37 -35.22 16.29
CA ASP A 18 -11.28 -34.80 15.41
C ASP A 18 -11.66 -33.76 14.34
N TYR A 19 -12.92 -33.31 14.32
CA TYR A 19 -13.39 -32.26 13.44
C TYR A 19 -12.91 -30.88 13.91
N LYS A 20 -12.56 -30.03 12.95
CA LYS A 20 -12.29 -28.60 13.16
C LYS A 20 -13.49 -27.76 12.71
N PRO A 21 -13.69 -26.56 13.29
CA PRO A 21 -14.62 -25.59 12.75
C PRO A 21 -14.38 -25.36 11.25
N GLY A 22 -15.44 -25.33 10.45
CA GLY A 22 -15.39 -25.23 8.99
C GLY A 22 -15.22 -26.55 8.24
N ASN A 23 -14.94 -27.68 8.93
CA ASN A 23 -14.90 -28.97 8.25
C ASN A 23 -16.27 -29.33 7.65
N ILE A 24 -16.27 -29.89 6.45
CA ILE A 24 -17.47 -30.45 5.84
C ILE A 24 -17.80 -31.77 6.55
N MET A 25 -19.02 -31.88 7.07
CA MET A 25 -19.56 -33.06 7.75
C MET A 25 -20.41 -33.91 6.81
N GLU A 26 -21.16 -33.25 5.93
CA GLU A 26 -22.11 -33.89 5.02
C GLU A 26 -22.30 -33.06 3.77
N ILE A 27 -22.42 -33.75 2.63
CA ILE A 27 -22.74 -33.18 1.33
C ILE A 27 -23.93 -33.95 0.79
N GLU A 28 -24.96 -33.23 0.40
CA GLU A 28 -26.18 -33.76 -0.20
C GLU A 28 -26.44 -33.02 -1.51
N LEU A 29 -26.53 -33.75 -2.61
CA LEU A 29 -26.79 -33.24 -3.95
C LEU A 29 -28.09 -33.85 -4.48
N HIS A 30 -28.88 -33.04 -5.17
CA HIS A 30 -30.07 -33.48 -5.87
C HIS A 30 -30.16 -32.82 -7.24
N ASN A 31 -30.41 -33.60 -8.29
CA ASN A 31 -30.47 -33.15 -9.68
C ASN A 31 -29.29 -32.25 -10.08
N PHE A 32 -28.07 -32.68 -9.73
CA PHE A 32 -26.85 -31.92 -9.94
C PHE A 32 -25.93 -32.63 -10.94
N MET A 33 -25.81 -32.08 -12.15
CA MET A 33 -25.02 -32.63 -13.26
C MET A 33 -25.30 -34.12 -13.53
N THR A 34 -24.40 -34.99 -13.07
CA THR A 34 -24.45 -36.45 -13.26
C THR A 34 -25.19 -37.18 -12.13
N TYR A 35 -25.59 -36.46 -11.06
CA TYR A 35 -26.20 -37.03 -9.87
C TYR A 35 -27.70 -36.76 -9.85
N ASP A 36 -28.50 -37.83 -9.74
CA ASP A 36 -29.91 -37.77 -9.33
C ASP A 36 -30.00 -37.38 -7.85
N GLN A 37 -29.37 -38.19 -7.01
CA GLN A 37 -29.25 -37.97 -5.58
C GLN A 37 -27.91 -38.52 -5.11
N LEU A 38 -27.21 -37.76 -4.28
CA LEU A 38 -25.98 -38.19 -3.64
C LEU A 38 -25.95 -37.66 -2.21
N THR A 39 -25.68 -38.53 -1.26
CA THR A 39 -25.38 -38.12 0.12
C THR A 39 -24.05 -38.74 0.52
N CYS A 40 -23.10 -37.93 0.98
CA CYS A 40 -21.83 -38.41 1.49
C CYS A 40 -21.41 -37.67 2.75
N LYS A 41 -20.70 -38.38 3.64
CA LYS A 41 -20.25 -37.87 4.94
C LYS A 41 -18.74 -38.01 5.04
N PRO A 42 -17.98 -36.99 4.58
CA PRO A 42 -16.53 -37.03 4.64
C PRO A 42 -16.01 -37.06 6.08
N GLY A 43 -14.89 -37.75 6.28
CA GLY A 43 -14.16 -37.76 7.55
C GLY A 43 -13.41 -36.43 7.80
N PRO A 44 -12.89 -36.23 9.02
CA PRO A 44 -12.32 -34.95 9.47
C PRO A 44 -10.93 -34.61 8.89
N ARG A 45 -10.33 -35.52 8.11
CA ARG A 45 -8.97 -35.39 7.57
C ARG A 45 -8.94 -35.61 6.06
N LEU A 46 -8.23 -36.64 5.62
CA LEU A 46 -8.06 -36.97 4.21
C LEU A 46 -9.26 -37.78 3.74
N ASN A 47 -9.91 -37.27 2.70
CA ASN A 47 -10.98 -37.94 2.00
C ASN A 47 -10.54 -38.21 0.57
N LEU A 48 -10.75 -39.44 0.08
CA LEU A 48 -10.39 -39.83 -1.27
C LEU A 48 -11.65 -40.19 -2.06
N VAL A 49 -11.88 -39.50 -3.17
CA VAL A 49 -13.01 -39.78 -4.08
C VAL A 49 -12.48 -40.55 -5.28
N VAL A 50 -12.87 -41.82 -5.40
CA VAL A 50 -12.42 -42.73 -6.46
C VAL A 50 -13.60 -43.15 -7.32
N GLY A 51 -13.38 -43.33 -8.62
CA GLY A 51 -14.40 -43.79 -9.56
C GLY A 51 -13.93 -43.72 -11.00
N PRO A 52 -14.60 -44.43 -11.92
CA PRO A 52 -14.25 -44.44 -13.34
C PRO A 52 -14.41 -43.05 -13.98
N ASN A 53 -13.84 -42.84 -15.17
CA ASN A 53 -14.01 -41.59 -15.90
C ASN A 53 -15.49 -41.37 -16.23
N GLY A 54 -15.96 -40.13 -16.07
CA GLY A 54 -17.37 -39.79 -16.23
C GLY A 54 -18.28 -40.07 -15.01
N SER A 55 -17.76 -40.68 -13.93
CA SER A 55 -18.57 -41.02 -12.75
C SER A 55 -18.98 -39.83 -11.85
N GLY A 56 -18.76 -38.60 -12.29
CA GLY A 56 -19.14 -37.39 -11.55
C GLY A 56 -18.14 -36.88 -10.50
N LYS A 57 -16.92 -37.44 -10.39
CA LYS A 57 -15.91 -37.00 -9.40
C LYS A 57 -15.66 -35.49 -9.43
N SER A 58 -15.42 -34.92 -10.61
CA SER A 58 -15.23 -33.47 -10.78
C SER A 58 -16.53 -32.69 -10.55
N SER A 59 -17.69 -33.30 -10.83
CA SER A 59 -19.00 -32.71 -10.52
C SER A 59 -19.20 -32.56 -9.01
N LEU A 60 -18.76 -33.52 -8.19
CA LEU A 60 -18.80 -33.40 -6.72
C LEU A 60 -17.95 -32.21 -6.23
N VAL A 61 -16.74 -32.06 -6.76
CA VAL A 61 -15.86 -30.92 -6.43
C VAL A 61 -16.47 -29.58 -6.85
N CYS A 62 -17.10 -29.53 -8.03
CA CYS A 62 -17.85 -28.36 -8.49
C CYS A 62 -19.03 -28.04 -7.56
N ALA A 63 -19.73 -29.06 -7.08
CA ALA A 63 -20.85 -28.89 -6.16
C ALA A 63 -20.40 -28.30 -4.82
N ILE A 64 -19.28 -28.77 -4.27
CA ILE A 64 -18.71 -28.21 -3.03
C ILE A 64 -18.41 -26.72 -3.21
N ALA A 65 -17.72 -26.36 -4.29
CA ALA A 65 -17.38 -24.97 -4.57
C ALA A 65 -18.61 -24.09 -4.81
N LEU A 66 -19.61 -24.55 -5.57
CA LEU A 66 -20.85 -23.79 -5.78
C LEU A 66 -21.69 -23.69 -4.51
N GLY A 67 -21.77 -24.75 -3.70
CA GLY A 67 -22.51 -24.75 -2.45
C GLY A 67 -21.89 -23.84 -1.39
N LEU A 68 -20.58 -23.62 -1.45
CA LEU A 68 -19.85 -22.71 -0.57
C LEU A 68 -19.67 -21.30 -1.19
N ALA A 69 -20.61 -20.87 -2.05
CA ALA A 69 -20.64 -19.52 -2.65
C ALA A 69 -19.53 -19.16 -3.67
N GLY A 70 -18.81 -20.16 -4.18
CA GLY A 70 -17.91 -20.02 -5.33
C GLY A 70 -18.64 -19.57 -6.60
N GLU A 71 -17.95 -18.79 -7.42
CA GLU A 71 -18.45 -18.32 -8.70
C GLU A 71 -18.32 -19.39 -9.80
N PRO A 72 -19.33 -19.57 -10.68
CA PRO A 72 -19.27 -20.56 -11.77
C PRO A 72 -18.00 -20.44 -12.63
N GLN A 73 -17.56 -19.21 -12.88
CA GLN A 73 -16.36 -18.91 -13.67
C GLN A 73 -15.13 -19.61 -13.10
N LEU A 74 -14.98 -19.69 -11.76
CA LEU A 74 -13.84 -20.32 -11.10
C LEU A 74 -13.73 -21.82 -11.41
N LEU A 75 -14.83 -22.46 -11.77
CA LEU A 75 -14.83 -23.89 -12.09
C LEU A 75 -14.28 -24.19 -13.48
N GLY A 76 -14.17 -23.19 -14.37
CA GLY A 76 -13.68 -23.37 -15.74
C GLY A 76 -14.63 -24.20 -16.64
N ARG A 77 -15.81 -24.55 -16.13
CA ARG A 77 -16.72 -25.52 -16.76
C ARG A 77 -17.96 -24.91 -17.40
N ALA A 78 -18.54 -23.91 -16.74
CA ALA A 78 -19.70 -23.17 -17.24
C ALA A 78 -19.71 -21.76 -16.66
N SER A 79 -20.26 -20.81 -17.42
CA SER A 79 -20.38 -19.41 -17.00
C SER A 79 -21.62 -19.14 -16.15
N SER A 80 -22.62 -20.01 -16.21
CA SER A 80 -23.92 -19.84 -15.56
C SER A 80 -24.21 -20.96 -14.56
N VAL A 81 -25.01 -20.66 -13.55
CA VAL A 81 -25.36 -21.61 -12.47
C VAL A 81 -26.32 -22.68 -12.95
N GLY A 82 -27.26 -22.34 -13.85
CA GLY A 82 -28.25 -23.29 -14.38
C GLY A 82 -27.62 -24.42 -15.19
N ALA A 83 -26.42 -24.21 -15.75
CA ALA A 83 -25.68 -25.24 -16.46
C ALA A 83 -25.24 -26.42 -15.57
N PHE A 84 -25.31 -26.28 -14.24
CA PHE A 84 -24.99 -27.33 -13.28
C PHE A 84 -26.21 -28.17 -12.86
N VAL A 85 -27.42 -27.77 -13.26
CA VAL A 85 -28.62 -28.59 -13.08
C VAL A 85 -28.54 -29.81 -13.99
N LYS A 86 -28.97 -30.97 -13.50
CA LYS A 86 -29.01 -32.21 -14.28
C LYS A 86 -29.87 -32.01 -15.53
N ARG A 87 -29.40 -32.52 -16.67
CA ARG A 87 -30.15 -32.45 -17.94
C ARG A 87 -31.47 -33.21 -17.81
N GLY A 88 -32.57 -32.59 -18.23
CA GLY A 88 -33.92 -33.14 -18.12
C GLY A 88 -34.66 -32.72 -16.85
N GLU A 89 -33.98 -32.07 -15.91
CA GLU A 89 -34.55 -31.59 -14.65
C GLU A 89 -34.71 -30.06 -14.69
N GLU A 90 -35.74 -29.54 -14.02
CA GLU A 90 -36.00 -28.09 -13.96
C GLU A 90 -35.18 -27.38 -12.88
N SER A 91 -34.88 -28.09 -11.80
CA SER A 91 -34.11 -27.56 -10.67
C SER A 91 -33.35 -28.64 -9.91
N GLY A 92 -32.36 -28.21 -9.15
CA GLY A 92 -31.57 -29.04 -8.26
C GLY A 92 -31.10 -28.25 -7.04
N TYR A 93 -30.50 -28.94 -6.07
CA TYR A 93 -29.92 -28.28 -4.91
C TYR A 93 -28.63 -28.94 -4.46
N ILE A 94 -27.84 -28.12 -3.78
CA ILE A 94 -26.61 -28.50 -3.09
C ILE A 94 -26.82 -28.16 -1.62
N LYS A 95 -26.63 -29.12 -0.75
CA LYS A 95 -26.65 -28.94 0.70
C LYS A 95 -25.32 -29.37 1.27
N ILE A 96 -24.69 -28.49 2.04
CA ILE A 96 -23.40 -28.72 2.69
C ILE A 96 -23.58 -28.43 4.17
N VAL A 97 -23.19 -29.39 5.00
CA VAL A 97 -23.18 -29.23 6.45
C VAL A 97 -21.75 -29.02 6.89
N LEU A 98 -21.48 -27.87 7.50
CA LEU A 98 -20.20 -27.52 8.09
C LEU A 98 -20.24 -27.68 9.61
N ARG A 99 -19.09 -28.00 10.19
CA ARG A 99 -18.88 -27.96 11.64
C ARG A 99 -18.81 -26.50 12.09
N GLY A 100 -19.65 -26.12 13.05
CA GLY A 100 -19.64 -24.79 13.67
C GLY A 100 -18.46 -24.57 14.62
N GLY A 101 -18.55 -23.50 15.43
CA GLY A 101 -17.51 -23.16 16.41
C GLY A 101 -17.51 -24.10 17.62
N THR A 102 -18.68 -24.67 17.96
CA THR A 102 -18.82 -25.64 19.06
C THR A 102 -19.00 -27.08 18.55
N MET A 103 -18.88 -28.07 19.45
CA MET A 103 -18.94 -29.49 19.07
C MET A 103 -20.30 -29.91 18.48
N ASN A 104 -21.38 -29.33 18.97
CA ASN A 104 -22.74 -29.73 18.55
C ASN A 104 -23.32 -28.81 17.49
N GLU A 105 -22.65 -27.69 17.20
CA GLU A 105 -23.11 -26.71 16.23
C GLU A 105 -22.83 -27.19 14.81
N ARG A 106 -23.88 -27.16 14.00
CA ARG A 106 -23.85 -27.51 12.59
C ARG A 106 -24.43 -26.37 11.80
N ILE A 107 -23.71 -25.96 10.78
CA ILE A 107 -24.13 -24.90 9.85
C ILE A 107 -24.53 -25.58 8.56
N ILE A 108 -25.81 -25.47 8.21
CA ILE A 108 -26.39 -26.09 7.03
C ILE A 108 -26.55 -25.01 5.97
N ILE A 109 -25.76 -25.10 4.90
CA ILE A 109 -25.84 -24.21 3.76
C ILE A 109 -26.56 -24.95 2.66
N VAL A 110 -27.66 -24.40 2.16
CA VAL A 110 -28.37 -24.95 1.00
C VAL A 110 -28.41 -23.91 -0.11
N ARG A 111 -28.06 -24.34 -1.31
CA ARG A 111 -28.19 -23.57 -2.54
C ARG A 111 -29.12 -24.31 -3.49
N LYS A 112 -30.26 -23.71 -3.81
CA LYS A 112 -31.17 -24.20 -4.86
C LYS A 112 -30.89 -23.46 -6.15
N ILE A 113 -30.86 -24.18 -7.26
CA ILE A 113 -30.53 -23.66 -8.59
C ILE A 113 -31.55 -24.18 -9.59
N ASP A 114 -32.03 -23.31 -10.48
CA ASP A 114 -32.84 -23.70 -11.63
C ASP A 114 -32.12 -23.49 -12.97
N ILE A 115 -32.70 -24.05 -14.02
CA ILE A 115 -32.20 -23.92 -15.40
C ILE A 115 -32.23 -22.47 -15.92
N HIS A 116 -33.06 -21.60 -15.32
CA HIS A 116 -33.18 -20.18 -15.66
C HIS A 116 -32.17 -19.29 -14.92
N ASN A 117 -31.21 -19.89 -14.21
CA ASN A 117 -30.18 -19.23 -13.41
C ASN A 117 -30.68 -18.53 -12.15
N LYS A 118 -31.90 -18.83 -11.68
CA LYS A 118 -32.33 -18.45 -10.34
C LYS A 118 -31.51 -19.25 -9.33
N SER A 119 -31.01 -18.55 -8.31
CA SER A 119 -30.23 -19.14 -7.23
C SER A 119 -30.80 -18.66 -5.91
N GLU A 120 -31.30 -19.58 -5.11
CA GLU A 120 -31.82 -19.31 -3.77
C GLU A 120 -30.87 -19.89 -2.73
N TRP A 121 -30.67 -19.15 -1.65
CA TRP A 121 -29.76 -19.52 -0.56
C TRP A 121 -30.55 -19.67 0.72
N SER A 122 -30.21 -20.68 1.50
CA SER A 122 -30.66 -20.77 2.88
C SER A 122 -29.54 -21.23 3.81
N LEU A 123 -29.56 -20.69 5.02
CA LEU A 123 -28.64 -21.01 6.11
C LEU A 123 -29.47 -21.51 7.29
N ASN A 124 -29.19 -22.73 7.75
CA ASN A 124 -29.95 -23.40 8.81
C ASN A 124 -31.47 -23.44 8.56
N GLY A 125 -31.87 -23.51 7.29
CA GLY A 125 -33.28 -23.53 6.87
C GLY A 125 -33.92 -22.15 6.71
N ILE A 126 -33.24 -21.07 7.06
CA ILE A 126 -33.71 -19.70 6.89
C ILE A 126 -33.22 -19.16 5.55
N ALA A 127 -34.11 -18.55 4.75
CA ALA A 127 -33.72 -17.93 3.49
C ALA A 127 -32.80 -16.73 3.74
N THR A 128 -31.64 -16.69 3.08
CA THR A 128 -30.59 -15.71 3.33
C THR A 128 -29.99 -15.20 2.02
N SER A 129 -29.19 -14.13 2.10
CA SER A 129 -28.48 -13.60 0.94
C SER A 129 -27.16 -14.34 0.69
N LYS A 130 -26.66 -14.31 -0.57
CA LYS A 130 -25.30 -14.81 -0.90
C LYS A 130 -24.22 -14.15 -0.03
N ARG A 131 -24.41 -12.89 0.35
CA ARG A 131 -23.44 -12.11 1.15
C ARG A 131 -23.27 -12.69 2.54
N GLU A 132 -24.36 -12.99 3.23
CA GLU A 132 -24.34 -13.64 4.55
C GLU A 132 -23.65 -15.01 4.50
N VAL A 133 -23.91 -15.80 3.45
CA VAL A 133 -23.23 -17.09 3.26
C VAL A 133 -21.72 -16.90 3.09
N ILE A 134 -21.29 -15.88 2.33
CA ILE A 134 -19.87 -15.54 2.18
C ILE A 134 -19.25 -15.14 3.52
N GLU A 135 -19.93 -14.31 4.32
CA GLU A 135 -19.43 -13.88 5.64
C GLU A 135 -19.21 -15.07 6.59
N VAL A 136 -20.15 -16.02 6.62
CA VAL A 136 -20.02 -17.24 7.43
C VAL A 136 -18.84 -18.09 6.97
N ILE A 137 -18.66 -18.26 5.67
CA ILE A 137 -17.58 -19.06 5.07
C ILE A 137 -16.21 -18.39 5.30
N GLN A 138 -16.15 -17.06 5.22
CA GLN A 138 -14.96 -16.27 5.54
C GLN A 138 -14.59 -16.40 7.02
N GLY A 139 -15.57 -16.47 7.93
CA GLY A 139 -15.35 -16.73 9.35
C GLY A 139 -14.62 -18.05 9.64
N PHE A 140 -14.74 -19.04 8.77
CA PHE A 140 -14.01 -20.32 8.84
C PHE A 140 -12.72 -20.36 8.01
N ASN A 141 -12.30 -19.22 7.44
CA ASN A 141 -11.17 -19.13 6.51
C ASN A 141 -11.26 -20.11 5.33
N ILE A 142 -12.47 -20.26 4.76
CA ILE A 142 -12.70 -21.04 3.56
C ILE A 142 -12.69 -20.08 2.36
N GLN A 143 -11.70 -20.21 1.48
CA GLN A 143 -11.44 -19.34 0.34
C GLN A 143 -11.46 -20.14 -0.97
N ILE A 144 -12.64 -20.26 -1.56
CA ILE A 144 -12.82 -21.01 -2.83
C ILE A 144 -12.19 -20.29 -4.01
N ASN A 145 -12.06 -18.96 -3.93
CA ASN A 145 -11.48 -18.13 -4.97
C ASN A 145 -9.95 -18.23 -4.98
N ASN A 146 -9.35 -18.81 -3.94
CA ASN A 146 -7.91 -18.97 -3.82
C ASN A 146 -7.47 -20.33 -4.36
N LEU A 147 -6.71 -20.32 -5.46
CA LEU A 147 -6.25 -21.53 -6.16
C LEU A 147 -5.35 -22.42 -5.29
N THR A 148 -4.75 -21.88 -4.23
CA THR A 148 -3.90 -22.65 -3.31
C THR A 148 -4.71 -23.50 -2.32
N GLN A 149 -5.97 -23.14 -2.04
CA GLN A 149 -6.87 -23.90 -1.16
C GLN A 149 -7.88 -24.73 -1.95
N PHE A 150 -8.37 -24.19 -3.08
CA PHE A 150 -9.28 -24.88 -3.98
C PHE A 150 -8.72 -24.89 -5.40
N LEU A 151 -8.34 -26.07 -5.88
CA LEU A 151 -7.77 -26.25 -7.22
C LEU A 151 -8.74 -27.05 -8.11
N PRO A 152 -9.56 -26.38 -8.93
CA PRO A 152 -10.44 -27.07 -9.86
C PRO A 152 -9.62 -27.69 -11.01
N GLN A 153 -10.06 -28.85 -11.49
CA GLN A 153 -9.37 -29.63 -12.53
C GLN A 153 -9.03 -28.79 -13.77
N ASP A 154 -9.94 -27.92 -14.22
CA ASP A 154 -9.76 -27.11 -15.43
C ASP A 154 -8.86 -25.88 -15.23
N ARG A 155 -8.54 -25.50 -13.99
CA ARG A 155 -7.65 -24.36 -13.68
C ARG A 155 -6.29 -24.73 -13.12
N VAL A 156 -5.93 -26.01 -13.14
CA VAL A 156 -4.58 -26.46 -12.73
C VAL A 156 -3.48 -25.75 -13.51
N CYS A 157 -3.71 -25.49 -14.81
CA CYS A 157 -2.76 -24.74 -15.65
C CYS A 157 -2.61 -23.27 -15.23
N GLU A 158 -3.64 -22.63 -14.67
CA GLU A 158 -3.56 -21.25 -14.19
C GLU A 158 -2.70 -21.15 -12.93
N PHE A 159 -2.84 -22.12 -12.02
CA PHE A 159 -2.00 -22.24 -10.84
C PHE A 159 -0.52 -22.35 -11.22
N ALA A 160 -0.18 -23.16 -12.22
CA ALA A 160 1.21 -23.30 -12.70
C ALA A 160 1.77 -22.03 -13.36
N LYS A 161 0.93 -21.09 -13.80
CA LYS A 161 1.34 -19.81 -14.40
C LYS A 161 1.53 -18.70 -13.36
N LEU A 162 1.16 -18.92 -12.10
CA LEU A 162 1.32 -17.90 -11.06
C LEU A 162 2.80 -17.54 -10.88
N THR A 163 3.07 -16.24 -10.81
CA THR A 163 4.40 -15.75 -10.47
C THR A 163 4.74 -16.07 -9.02
N PRO A 164 6.03 -16.17 -8.64
CA PRO A 164 6.42 -16.40 -7.24
C PRO A 164 5.83 -15.38 -6.25
N ILE A 165 5.64 -14.13 -6.68
CA ILE A 165 5.03 -13.07 -5.87
C ILE A 165 3.54 -13.36 -5.65
N GLN A 166 2.80 -13.69 -6.70
CA GLN A 166 1.38 -14.05 -6.59
C GLN A 166 1.18 -15.33 -5.78
N LEU A 167 2.05 -16.32 -5.97
CA LEU A 167 2.01 -17.56 -5.19
C LEU A 167 2.20 -17.29 -3.70
N LEU A 168 3.11 -16.38 -3.34
CA LEU A 168 3.29 -15.94 -1.96
C LEU A 168 2.01 -15.27 -1.44
N GLU A 169 1.45 -14.30 -2.15
CA GLU A 169 0.21 -13.62 -1.73
C GLU A 169 -0.96 -14.59 -1.53
N GLU A 170 -1.18 -15.51 -2.46
CA GLU A 170 -2.24 -16.52 -2.35
C GLU A 170 -1.97 -17.51 -1.21
N THR A 171 -0.71 -17.88 -0.98
CA THR A 171 -0.32 -18.75 0.15
C THR A 171 -0.52 -18.06 1.49
N GLU A 172 -0.16 -16.79 1.59
CA GLU A 172 -0.35 -15.98 2.81
C GLU A 172 -1.83 -15.85 3.15
N LYS A 173 -2.69 -15.65 2.15
CA LYS A 173 -4.14 -15.63 2.35
C LYS A 173 -4.67 -16.99 2.83
N ALA A 174 -4.18 -18.11 2.27
CA ALA A 174 -4.72 -19.44 2.59
C ALA A 174 -4.22 -20.02 3.92
N VAL A 175 -2.94 -19.81 4.25
CA VAL A 175 -2.27 -20.47 5.39
C VAL A 175 -2.01 -19.51 6.54
N GLY A 176 -1.86 -18.22 6.24
CA GLY A 176 -1.51 -17.20 7.21
C GLY A 176 -2.67 -16.77 8.09
N ASP A 177 -2.32 -15.99 9.11
CA ASP A 177 -3.27 -15.16 9.85
C ASP A 177 -3.98 -14.22 8.86
N PRO A 178 -5.31 -14.03 8.95
CA PRO A 178 -6.02 -13.00 8.17
C PRO A 178 -5.36 -11.61 8.18
N GLU A 179 -4.61 -11.26 9.24
CA GLU A 179 -3.86 -10.00 9.32
C GLU A 179 -2.57 -9.98 8.49
N LEU A 180 -1.97 -11.14 8.21
CA LEU A 180 -0.70 -11.26 7.49
C LEU A 180 -0.71 -10.58 6.09
N PRO A 181 -1.67 -10.85 5.20
CA PRO A 181 -1.73 -10.18 3.90
C PRO A 181 -1.97 -8.66 4.03
N VAL A 182 -2.67 -8.22 5.08
CA VAL A 182 -2.89 -6.78 5.35
C VAL A 182 -1.57 -6.11 5.74
N HIS A 183 -0.80 -6.73 6.63
CA HIS A 183 0.51 -6.24 7.02
C HIS A 183 1.49 -6.23 5.85
N HIS A 184 1.54 -7.30 5.06
CA HIS A 184 2.39 -7.38 3.88
C HIS A 184 2.07 -6.27 2.88
N ARG A 185 0.78 -6.04 2.58
CA ARG A 185 0.36 -4.94 1.69
C ARG A 185 0.72 -3.57 2.25
N GLY A 186 0.52 -3.36 3.55
CA GLY A 186 0.94 -2.12 4.21
C GLY A 186 2.45 -1.85 4.14
N LEU A 187 3.28 -2.90 4.18
CA LEU A 187 4.74 -2.75 3.98
C LEU A 187 5.09 -2.39 2.54
N ILE A 188 4.39 -2.96 1.55
CA ILE A 188 4.58 -2.61 0.13
C ILE A 188 4.25 -1.12 -0.09
N ASP A 189 3.14 -0.65 0.46
CA ASP A 189 2.71 0.75 0.33
C ASP A 189 3.72 1.70 0.98
N LYS A 190 4.16 1.40 2.20
CA LYS A 190 5.23 2.16 2.88
C LYS A 190 6.54 2.18 2.10
N SER A 191 6.92 1.06 1.49
CA SER A 191 8.11 0.98 0.63
C SER A 191 7.99 1.88 -0.61
N CYS A 192 6.80 1.93 -1.21
CA CYS A 192 6.53 2.84 -2.33
C CYS A 192 6.59 4.31 -1.89
N GLU A 193 6.02 4.64 -0.74
CA GLU A 193 6.06 5.99 -0.17
C GLU A 193 7.50 6.42 0.16
N LEU A 194 8.29 5.56 0.81
CA LEU A 194 9.70 5.82 1.10
C LEU A 194 10.49 6.12 -0.16
N LYS A 195 10.32 5.33 -1.24
CA LYS A 195 10.99 5.60 -2.51
C LYS A 195 10.62 6.97 -3.10
N ARG A 196 9.35 7.38 -2.99
CA ARG A 196 8.89 8.71 -3.44
C ARG A 196 9.55 9.82 -2.62
N LEU A 197 9.58 9.67 -1.29
CA LEU A 197 10.21 10.62 -0.38
C LEU A 197 11.71 10.73 -0.62
N GLU A 198 12.40 9.62 -0.88
CA GLU A 198 13.83 9.63 -1.22
C GLU A 198 14.12 10.45 -2.48
N ILE A 199 13.29 10.30 -3.53
CA ILE A 199 13.39 11.11 -4.75
C ILE A 199 13.18 12.59 -4.43
N THR A 200 12.14 12.93 -3.66
CA THR A 200 11.87 14.32 -3.26
C THR A 200 13.00 14.91 -2.42
N VAL A 201 13.57 14.16 -1.48
CA VAL A 201 14.71 14.61 -0.67
C VAL A 201 15.93 14.86 -1.55
N LYS A 202 16.19 14.00 -2.54
CA LYS A 202 17.29 14.20 -3.48
C LYS A 202 17.10 15.49 -4.30
N GLN A 203 15.91 15.70 -4.86
CA GLN A 203 15.57 16.92 -5.60
C GLN A 203 15.70 18.16 -4.72
N ASN A 204 15.16 18.15 -3.50
CA ASN A 204 15.25 19.28 -2.58
C ASN A 204 16.71 19.59 -2.18
N LYS A 205 17.56 18.57 -2.03
CA LYS A 205 19.00 18.77 -1.79
C LYS A 205 19.68 19.47 -2.96
N GLU A 206 19.36 19.07 -4.20
CA GLU A 206 19.87 19.70 -5.42
C GLU A 206 19.41 21.17 -5.51
N THR A 207 18.11 21.44 -5.29
CA THR A 207 17.57 22.80 -5.26
C THR A 207 18.20 23.67 -4.16
N LEU A 208 18.39 23.11 -2.96
CA LEU A 208 19.02 23.83 -1.86
C LEU A 208 20.47 24.21 -2.19
N ALA A 209 21.22 23.32 -2.84
CA ALA A 209 22.59 23.61 -3.27
C ALA A 209 22.63 24.74 -4.30
N GLN A 210 21.70 24.75 -5.26
CA GLN A 210 21.56 25.83 -6.25
C GLN A 210 21.23 27.17 -5.59
N LEU A 211 20.24 27.21 -4.68
CA LEU A 211 19.87 28.43 -3.96
C LEU A 211 20.99 28.95 -3.07
N ARG A 212 21.77 28.07 -2.42
CA ARG A 212 22.95 28.48 -1.65
C ARG A 212 24.03 29.10 -2.52
N SER A 213 24.29 28.52 -3.69
CA SER A 213 25.24 29.09 -4.66
C SER A 213 24.79 30.48 -5.13
N LEU A 214 23.50 30.63 -5.46
CA LEU A 214 22.93 31.90 -5.89
C LEU A 214 22.99 32.96 -4.78
N ASN A 215 22.66 32.59 -3.55
CA ASN A 215 22.72 33.51 -2.42
C ASN A 215 24.16 33.98 -2.16
N ALA A 216 25.14 33.07 -2.23
CA ALA A 216 26.56 33.42 -2.09
C ALA A 216 27.07 34.36 -3.20
N GLU A 217 26.51 34.26 -4.41
CA GLU A 217 26.81 35.19 -5.51
C GLU A 217 26.17 36.57 -5.25
N GLN A 218 24.89 36.60 -4.87
CA GLN A 218 24.17 37.83 -4.54
C GLN A 218 24.76 38.58 -3.35
N GLU A 219 25.28 37.87 -2.35
CA GLU A 219 25.96 38.46 -1.19
C GLU A 219 27.16 39.34 -1.63
N LYS A 220 27.91 38.90 -2.65
CA LYS A 220 29.01 39.69 -3.22
C LYS A 220 28.51 40.97 -3.87
N ASP A 221 27.36 40.93 -4.54
CA ASP A 221 26.74 42.12 -5.14
C ASP A 221 26.29 43.11 -4.08
N VAL A 222 25.67 42.63 -3.01
CA VAL A 222 25.25 43.44 -1.87
C VAL A 222 26.46 44.14 -1.24
N GLN A 223 27.57 43.41 -1.02
CA GLN A 223 28.81 43.99 -0.50
C GLN A 223 29.37 45.07 -1.44
N ARG A 224 29.39 44.84 -2.76
CA ARG A 224 29.82 45.84 -3.76
C ARG A 224 28.97 47.11 -3.69
N VAL A 225 27.65 46.98 -3.58
CA VAL A 225 26.73 48.12 -3.42
C VAL A 225 27.01 48.87 -2.12
N HIS A 226 27.27 48.15 -1.01
CA HIS A 226 27.57 48.75 0.28
C HIS A 226 28.90 49.54 0.25
N GLN A 227 29.95 48.97 -0.34
CA GLN A 227 31.23 49.66 -0.56
C GLN A 227 31.07 50.91 -1.43
N ARG A 228 30.29 50.82 -2.52
CA ARG A 228 29.99 51.97 -3.37
C ARG A 228 29.31 53.09 -2.58
N LYS A 229 28.32 52.77 -1.74
CA LYS A 229 27.65 53.76 -0.87
C LYS A 229 28.64 54.45 0.08
N GLN A 230 29.56 53.69 0.70
CA GLN A 230 30.58 54.26 1.59
C GLN A 230 31.56 55.18 0.85
N LEU A 231 32.01 54.80 -0.34
CA LEU A 231 32.90 55.62 -1.17
C LEU A 231 32.21 56.92 -1.61
N LEU A 232 30.94 56.85 -2.00
CA LEU A 232 30.16 58.05 -2.33
C LEU A 232 30.02 58.99 -1.13
N ALA A 233 29.71 58.47 0.06
CA ALA A 233 29.64 59.28 1.28
C ALA A 233 30.98 59.94 1.63
N LYS A 234 32.11 59.22 1.46
CA LYS A 234 33.46 59.78 1.61
C LYS A 234 33.74 60.88 0.59
N ALA A 235 33.39 60.66 -0.68
CA ALA A 235 33.55 61.64 -1.75
C ALA A 235 32.74 62.92 -1.46
N GLU A 236 31.50 62.78 -0.99
CA GLU A 236 30.68 63.91 -0.56
C GLU A 236 31.30 64.67 0.62
N SER A 237 31.82 63.97 1.63
CA SER A 237 32.52 64.62 2.76
C SER A 237 33.78 65.36 2.31
N MET A 238 34.59 64.78 1.43
CA MET A 238 35.76 65.44 0.85
C MET A 238 35.37 66.68 0.03
N LYS A 239 34.30 66.59 -0.75
CA LYS A 239 33.75 67.72 -1.51
C LYS A 239 33.33 68.87 -0.58
N LYS A 240 32.72 68.57 0.56
CA LYS A 240 32.37 69.56 1.60
C LYS A 240 33.60 70.17 2.29
N LYS A 241 34.72 69.45 2.41
CA LYS A 241 35.98 69.94 3.00
C LYS A 241 36.80 70.82 2.04
N LEU A 242 36.62 70.67 0.73
CA LEU A 242 37.38 71.39 -0.29
C LEU A 242 37.32 72.93 -0.15
N PRO A 243 36.16 73.57 0.10
CA PRO A 243 36.09 75.02 0.30
C PRO A 243 36.83 75.48 1.56
N TRP A 244 36.80 74.69 2.63
CA TRP A 244 37.51 74.97 3.88
C TRP A 244 39.03 74.97 3.68
N LEU A 245 39.56 73.99 2.96
CA LEU A 245 40.98 73.95 2.61
C LEU A 245 41.38 75.15 1.73
N ARG A 246 40.55 75.52 0.74
CA ARG A 246 40.78 76.72 -0.08
C ARG A 246 40.77 77.99 0.77
N TYR A 247 39.86 78.09 1.74
CA TYR A 247 39.83 79.19 2.70
C TYR A 247 41.09 79.23 3.56
N ASP A 248 41.53 78.09 4.11
CA ASP A 248 42.73 78.01 4.94
C ASP A 248 44.01 78.37 4.16
N MET A 249 44.12 77.94 2.89
CA MET A 249 45.21 78.36 2.01
C MET A 249 45.23 79.88 1.82
N LYS A 250 44.08 80.49 1.45
CA LYS A 250 43.97 81.95 1.32
C LYS A 250 44.22 82.68 2.64
N LYS A 251 43.82 82.10 3.77
CA LYS A 251 44.07 82.64 5.11
C LYS A 251 45.55 82.60 5.47
N MET A 252 46.28 81.54 5.09
CA MET A 252 47.73 81.47 5.25
C MET A 252 48.44 82.50 4.37
N GLU A 253 48.03 82.66 3.12
CA GLU A 253 48.54 83.72 2.24
C GLU A 253 48.28 85.10 2.84
N TYR A 254 47.04 85.37 3.27
CA TYR A 254 46.69 86.60 3.96
C TYR A 254 47.55 86.85 5.20
N LYS A 255 47.77 85.83 6.05
CA LYS A 255 48.68 85.94 7.21
C LYS A 255 50.12 86.26 6.78
N LYS A 256 50.65 85.61 5.74
CA LYS A 256 51.99 85.93 5.19
C LYS A 256 52.06 87.38 4.69
N HIS A 257 51.07 87.82 3.92
CA HIS A 257 51.00 89.20 3.44
C HIS A 257 50.83 90.20 4.59
N LYS A 258 50.02 89.91 5.61
CA LYS A 258 49.85 90.74 6.80
C LYS A 258 51.14 90.86 7.60
N SER A 259 51.87 89.76 7.81
CA SER A 259 53.18 89.77 8.49
C SER A 259 54.21 90.57 7.69
N ARG A 260 54.28 90.40 6.36
CA ARG A 260 55.12 91.22 5.49
C ARG A 260 54.76 92.70 5.59
N ARG A 261 53.47 93.04 5.60
CA ARG A 261 52.98 94.42 5.73
C ARG A 261 53.29 95.01 7.10
N LEU A 262 53.21 94.22 8.17
CA LEU A 262 53.59 94.64 9.53
C LEU A 262 55.10 94.87 9.65
N VAL A 263 55.94 94.00 9.06
CA VAL A 263 57.40 94.19 9.01
C VAL A 263 57.74 95.43 8.18
N GLN A 264 57.11 95.62 7.03
CA GLN A 264 57.27 96.84 6.22
C GLN A 264 56.82 98.08 6.97
N ARG A 265 55.66 98.07 7.64
CA ARG A 265 55.19 99.20 8.46
C ARG A 265 56.15 99.51 9.60
N ARG A 266 56.70 98.49 10.24
CA ARG A 266 57.69 98.61 11.33
C ARG A 266 59.03 99.15 10.84
N ASN A 267 59.45 98.79 9.63
CA ASN A 267 60.62 99.37 8.96
C ASN A 267 60.36 100.82 8.51
N TRP A 268 59.15 101.13 8.03
CA TRP A 268 58.73 102.48 7.65
C TRP A 268 58.67 103.43 8.85
N THR A 269 58.11 102.99 9.98
CA THR A 269 58.16 103.77 11.25
C THR A 269 59.58 103.98 11.76
N LYS A 270 60.51 103.05 11.51
CA LYS A 270 61.93 103.24 11.84
C LYS A 270 62.65 104.22 10.92
N GLN A 271 62.20 104.39 9.67
CA GLN A 271 62.76 105.36 8.72
C GLN A 271 62.21 106.79 8.90
N LEU A 272 61.06 106.96 9.57
CA LEU A 272 60.41 108.27 9.74
C LEU A 272 60.62 108.96 11.09
N GLY A 273 61.41 108.39 12.01
CA GLY A 273 61.90 109.12 13.20
C GLY A 273 60.84 109.84 14.03
N PHE A 274 60.08 109.08 14.83
CA PHE A 274 59.54 109.47 16.14
C PHE A 274 59.37 108.21 17.00
#